data_AF-A0A2D7W4Q9-F1
#
_entry.id   AF-A0A2D7W4Q9-F1
#
_cell.length_a   1.000
_cell.length_b   1.000
_cell.length_c   1.000
_cell.angle_alpha   90.00
_cell.angle_beta   90.00
_cell.angle_gamma   90.00
#
_symmetry.space_group_name_H-M   'P 1'
#
loop_
_entity.id
_entity.type
_entity.pdbx_description
1 polymer ?
#
loop_
_entity_poly.entity_id
_entity_poly.type
_entity_poly.pdbx_seq_one_letter_code
_entity_poly.pdbx_strand_id
1 'polypeptide(L)'
;MIDSAILRSDPDRIRESQRRRGEDVAIVDRLIEADKQSREARQRFDELRNEQKVLSKQIGPLQGQLKKADEAAKPGLQSDVDELMARAQDLADRVKAAEIDADEAAAAADVLWREVSNLVDPTSPVGGEEDFVVLEQVGTPRDFSAEGFKPKDHLE
;
A
#
# COMPACT_ATOMS: atom_id res chain seq x y z
N MET A 1 -9.23 1.13 -5.53
CA MET A 1 -7.96 0.40 -5.75
C MET A 1 -8.33 -1.05 -6.03
N ILE A 2 -7.62 -1.70 -6.96
CA ILE A 2 -7.76 -3.15 -7.17
C ILE A 2 -7.41 -3.86 -5.86
N ASP A 3 -8.01 -5.03 -5.62
CA ASP A 3 -7.65 -5.83 -4.45
C ASP A 3 -6.18 -6.23 -4.51
N SER A 4 -5.41 -5.82 -3.48
CA SER A 4 -4.00 -6.18 -3.30
C SER A 4 -3.72 -7.68 -3.31
N ALA A 5 -4.72 -8.51 -2.98
CA ALA A 5 -4.61 -9.95 -3.09
C ALA A 5 -4.32 -10.40 -4.53
N ILE A 6 -4.91 -9.72 -5.53
CA ILE A 6 -4.71 -10.04 -6.95
C ILE A 6 -3.26 -9.79 -7.35
N LEU A 7 -2.63 -8.72 -6.87
CA LEU A 7 -1.21 -8.47 -7.14
C LEU A 7 -0.32 -9.64 -6.65
N ARG A 8 -0.71 -10.29 -5.55
CA ARG A 8 0.08 -11.34 -4.90
C ARG A 8 -0.19 -12.73 -5.46
N SER A 9 -1.42 -13.01 -5.89
CA SER A 9 -1.82 -14.32 -6.39
C SER A 9 -1.80 -14.43 -7.92
N ASP A 10 -2.11 -13.33 -8.62
CA ASP A 10 -2.25 -13.27 -10.07
C ASP A 10 -1.85 -11.88 -10.62
N PRO A 11 -0.57 -11.49 -10.51
CA PRO A 11 -0.08 -10.22 -11.04
C PRO A 11 -0.19 -10.15 -12.58
N ASP A 12 -0.19 -11.29 -13.27
CA ASP A 12 -0.29 -11.33 -14.73
C ASP A 12 -1.63 -10.81 -15.24
N ARG A 13 -2.70 -10.98 -14.47
CA ARG A 13 -3.99 -10.35 -14.76
C ARG A 13 -3.92 -8.82 -14.76
N ILE A 14 -3.13 -8.23 -13.85
CA ILE A 14 -2.91 -6.78 -13.85
C ILE A 14 -2.06 -6.39 -15.05
N ARG A 15 -0.97 -7.12 -15.34
CA ARG A 15 -0.11 -6.87 -16.52
C ARG A 15 -0.90 -6.90 -17.82
N GLU A 16 -1.79 -7.87 -17.98
CA GLU A 16 -2.64 -7.98 -19.16
C GLU A 16 -3.63 -6.81 -19.26
N SER A 17 -4.22 -6.39 -18.15
CA SER A 17 -5.05 -5.20 -18.10
C SER A 17 -4.29 -3.95 -18.55
N GLN A 18 -3.04 -3.76 -18.10
CA GLN A 18 -2.18 -2.65 -18.54
C GLN A 18 -1.93 -2.71 -20.06
N ARG A 19 -1.58 -3.89 -20.60
CA ARG A 19 -1.37 -4.07 -22.05
C ARG A 19 -2.60 -3.73 -22.87
N ARG A 20 -3.78 -4.17 -22.43
CA ARG A 20 -5.06 -3.91 -23.13
C ARG A 20 -5.40 -2.42 -23.19
N ARG A 21 -4.97 -1.64 -22.19
CA ARG A 21 -5.11 -0.18 -22.16
C ARG A 21 -3.98 0.56 -22.89
N GLY A 22 -2.94 -0.13 -23.34
CA GLY A 22 -1.72 0.52 -23.85
C GLY A 22 -0.91 1.24 -22.77
N GLU A 23 -1.10 0.88 -21.50
CA GLU A 23 -0.41 1.48 -20.35
C GLU A 23 0.94 0.79 -20.04
N ASP A 24 1.77 1.43 -19.22
CA ASP A 24 3.05 0.85 -18.77
C ASP A 24 2.80 -0.42 -17.95
N VAL A 25 3.42 -1.53 -18.37
CA VAL A 25 3.35 -2.82 -17.68
C VAL A 25 4.38 -2.91 -16.54
N ALA A 26 5.48 -2.16 -16.62
CA ALA A 26 6.54 -2.17 -15.62
C ALA A 26 6.09 -1.60 -14.26
N ILE A 27 4.95 -0.88 -14.22
CA ILE A 27 4.31 -0.46 -12.98
C ILE A 27 3.98 -1.66 -12.07
N VAL A 28 3.65 -2.82 -12.65
CA VAL A 28 3.29 -4.01 -11.86
C VAL A 28 4.49 -4.54 -11.10
N ASP A 29 5.68 -4.57 -11.71
CA ASP A 29 6.90 -5.05 -11.06
C ASP A 29 7.35 -4.07 -9.95
N ARG A 30 7.23 -2.76 -10.21
CA ARG A 30 7.46 -1.72 -9.20
C ARG A 30 6.51 -1.88 -8.01
N LEU A 31 5.24 -2.17 -8.29
CA LEU A 31 4.21 -2.35 -7.27
C LEU A 31 4.41 -3.62 -6.44
N ILE A 32 4.86 -4.73 -7.04
CA ILE A 32 5.21 -5.96 -6.32
C ILE A 32 6.33 -5.69 -5.30
N GLU A 33 7.37 -4.98 -5.71
CA GLU A 33 8.49 -4.65 -4.83
C GLU A 33 8.06 -3.70 -3.70
N ALA A 34 7.27 -2.67 -4.01
CA ALA A 34 6.73 -1.76 -3.00
C ALA A 34 5.79 -2.46 -2.01
N ASP A 35 4.92 -3.37 -2.47
CA ASP A 35 4.07 -4.18 -1.57
C ASP A 35 4.92 -5.05 -0.64
N LYS A 36 5.98 -5.68 -1.17
CA LYS A 36 6.90 -6.48 -0.38
C LYS A 36 7.58 -5.63 0.69
N GLN A 37 8.18 -4.50 0.32
CA GLN A 37 8.85 -3.60 1.26
C GLN A 37 7.90 -3.09 2.33
N SER A 38 6.68 -2.68 1.96
CA SER A 38 5.67 -2.24 2.92
C SER A 38 5.31 -3.32 3.93
N ARG A 39 5.13 -4.56 3.48
CA ARG A 39 4.82 -5.69 4.39
C ARG A 39 5.99 -6.03 5.31
N GLU A 40 7.21 -6.04 4.79
CA GLU A 40 8.42 -6.32 5.58
C GLU A 40 8.65 -5.22 6.64
N ALA A 41 8.54 -3.95 6.26
CA ALA A 41 8.66 -2.82 7.19
C ALA A 41 7.58 -2.88 8.29
N ARG A 42 6.33 -3.19 7.91
CA ARG A 42 5.24 -3.33 8.86
C ARG A 42 5.46 -4.49 9.84
N GLN A 43 5.90 -5.64 9.33
CA GLN A 43 6.22 -6.79 10.18
C GLN A 43 7.31 -6.43 11.20
N ARG A 44 8.39 -5.78 10.75
CA ARG A 44 9.49 -5.35 11.62
C ARG A 44 9.02 -4.38 12.70
N PHE A 45 8.16 -3.42 12.35
CA PHE A 45 7.56 -2.51 13.32
C PHE A 45 6.75 -3.28 14.38
N ASP A 46 5.90 -4.21 13.96
CA ASP A 46 5.05 -5.01 14.85
C ASP A 46 5.90 -5.91 15.78
N GLU A 47 6.99 -6.49 15.28
CA GLU A 47 7.96 -7.27 16.05
C GLU A 47 8.63 -6.43 17.15
N LEU A 48 9.20 -5.27 16.79
CA LEU A 48 9.85 -4.36 17.74
C LEU A 48 8.87 -3.83 18.78
N ARG A 49 7.63 -3.51 18.37
CA ARG A 49 6.57 -3.08 19.27
C ARG A 49 6.20 -4.18 20.26
N ASN A 50 6.18 -5.43 19.83
CA ASN A 50 5.95 -6.57 20.71
C ASN A 50 7.10 -6.75 21.70
N GLU A 51 8.36 -6.66 21.25
CA GLU A 51 9.54 -6.68 22.13
C GLU A 51 9.44 -5.57 23.19
N GLN A 52 9.07 -4.35 22.80
CA GLN A 52 8.93 -3.21 23.71
C GLN A 52 7.86 -3.45 24.78
N LYS A 53 6.74 -4.07 24.39
CA LYS A 53 5.65 -4.45 25.29
C LYS A 53 6.10 -5.53 26.27
N VAL A 54 6.89 -6.51 25.82
CA VAL A 54 7.44 -7.56 26.68
C VAL A 54 8.42 -6.98 27.68
N LEU A 55 9.34 -6.12 27.23
CA LEU A 55 10.35 -5.49 28.09
C LEU A 55 9.70 -4.58 29.15
N SER A 56 8.73 -3.76 28.75
CA SER A 56 7.97 -2.88 29.67
C SER A 56 7.30 -3.64 30.82
N LYS A 57 6.88 -4.90 30.58
CA LYS A 57 6.28 -5.76 31.62
C LYS A 57 7.30 -6.26 32.64
N GLN A 58 8.59 -6.31 32.30
CA GLN A 58 9.65 -6.77 33.20
C GLN A 58 10.08 -5.67 34.19
N ILE A 59 9.95 -4.40 33.80
CA ILE A 59 10.36 -3.25 34.61
C ILE A 59 9.52 -3.12 35.89
N GLY A 60 8.19 -3.26 35.79
CA GLY A 60 7.28 -3.11 36.94
C GLY A 60 7.58 -4.06 38.11
N PRO A 61 7.72 -5.38 37.89
CA PRO A 61 8.12 -6.33 38.92
C PRO A 61 9.47 -6.00 39.56
N LEU A 62 10.48 -5.63 38.76
CA LEU A 62 11.81 -5.28 39.26
C LEU A 62 11.81 -4.01 40.11
N GLN A 63 11.09 -2.97 39.68
CA GLN A 63 10.87 -1.78 40.51
C GLN A 63 10.12 -2.12 41.81
N GLY A 64 9.18 -3.06 41.75
CA GLY A 64 8.48 -3.57 42.93
C GLY A 64 9.39 -4.32 43.91
N GLN A 65 10.35 -5.10 43.40
CA GLN A 65 11.37 -5.79 44.20
C GLN A 65 12.35 -4.79 44.82
N LEU A 66 12.84 -3.82 44.05
CA LEU A 66 13.73 -2.76 44.51
C LEU A 66 13.15 -1.96 45.68
N LYS A 67 11.84 -1.64 45.63
CA LYS A 67 11.14 -0.93 46.73
C LYS A 67 11.04 -1.75 48.02
N LYS A 68 11.11 -3.07 47.94
CA LYS A 68 10.98 -4.01 49.07
C LYS A 68 12.32 -4.58 49.55
N ALA A 69 13.41 -4.26 48.86
CA ALA A 69 14.73 -4.82 49.12
C ALA A 69 15.43 -4.15 50.30
N ASP A 70 16.19 -4.93 51.06
CA ASP A 70 17.07 -4.44 52.12
C ASP A 70 18.29 -3.70 51.54
N GLU A 71 18.93 -2.84 52.34
CA GLU A 71 20.05 -1.97 51.90
C GLU A 71 21.20 -2.72 51.21
N ALA A 72 21.45 -3.98 51.59
CA ALA A 72 22.50 -4.80 50.97
C ALA A 72 22.16 -5.27 49.54
N ALA A 73 20.87 -5.42 49.20
CA ALA A 73 20.42 -5.93 47.90
C ALA A 73 20.02 -4.83 46.91
N LYS A 74 19.76 -3.60 47.40
CA LYS A 74 19.40 -2.45 46.56
C LYS A 74 20.39 -2.12 45.44
N PRO A 75 21.72 -2.14 45.64
CA PRO A 75 22.65 -1.75 44.56
C PRO A 75 22.57 -2.66 43.33
N GLY A 76 22.43 -3.97 43.53
CA GLY A 76 22.29 -4.94 42.43
C GLY A 76 20.98 -4.77 41.67
N LEU A 77 19.85 -4.69 42.40
CA LEU A 77 18.54 -4.49 41.79
C LEU A 77 18.41 -3.13 41.08
N GLN A 78 19.08 -2.09 41.59
CA GLN A 78 19.13 -0.80 40.92
C GLN A 78 19.88 -0.90 39.59
N SER A 79 21.03 -1.60 39.56
CA SER A 79 21.76 -1.87 38.32
C SER A 79 20.91 -2.60 37.29
N ASP A 80 20.17 -3.64 37.71
CA ASP A 80 19.28 -4.40 36.81
C ASP A 80 18.15 -3.53 36.24
N VAL A 81 17.57 -2.65 37.06
CA VAL A 81 16.55 -1.69 36.62
C VAL A 81 17.14 -0.70 35.62
N ASP A 82 18.32 -0.15 35.89
CA ASP A 82 18.97 0.83 35.03
C ASP A 82 19.33 0.21 33.67
N GLU A 83 19.84 -1.02 33.64
CA GLU A 83 20.09 -1.76 32.41
C GLU A 83 18.82 -2.00 31.59
N LEU A 84 17.72 -2.39 32.25
CA LEU A 84 16.44 -2.60 31.58
C LEU A 84 15.85 -1.30 31.03
N MET A 85 15.97 -0.21 31.78
CA MET A 85 15.54 1.12 31.33
C MET A 85 16.35 1.59 30.12
N ALA A 86 17.67 1.35 30.11
CA ALA A 86 18.52 1.68 28.96
C ALA A 86 18.11 0.88 27.71
N ARG A 87 17.86 -0.42 27.85
CA ARG A 87 17.34 -1.26 26.74
C ARG A 87 15.96 -0.82 26.29
N ALA A 88 15.09 -0.38 27.21
CA ALA A 88 13.76 0.11 26.87
C ALA A 88 13.80 1.42 26.09
N GLN A 89 14.75 2.30 26.40
CA GLN A 89 14.97 3.53 25.66
C GLN A 89 15.48 3.24 24.24
N ASP A 90 16.51 2.41 24.09
CA ASP A 90 17.01 1.98 22.76
C ASP A 90 15.90 1.38 21.90
N LEU A 91 15.10 0.49 22.50
CA LEU A 91 14.00 -0.15 21.81
C LEU A 91 12.89 0.83 21.44
N ALA A 92 12.62 1.84 22.28
CA ALA A 92 11.67 2.89 21.95
C ALA A 92 12.12 3.71 20.73
N ASP A 93 13.41 4.04 20.65
CA ASP A 93 13.98 4.76 19.51
C ASP A 93 13.91 3.91 18.23
N ARG A 94 14.19 2.60 18.33
CA ARG A 94 14.07 1.65 17.22
C ARG A 94 12.63 1.44 16.75
N VAL A 95 11.67 1.37 17.67
CA VAL A 95 10.23 1.28 17.34
C VAL A 95 9.81 2.53 16.57
N LYS A 96 10.23 3.71 17.02
CA LYS A 96 9.91 4.98 16.36
C LYS A 96 10.49 5.05 14.95
N ALA A 97 11.74 4.62 14.76
CA ALA A 97 12.35 4.55 13.43
C ALA A 97 11.60 3.56 12.52
N ALA A 98 11.26 2.38 13.02
CA ALA A 98 10.53 1.37 12.25
C ALA A 98 9.09 1.81 11.91
N GLU A 99 8.44 2.62 12.75
CA GLU A 99 7.14 3.22 12.46
C GLU A 99 7.23 4.15 11.24
N ILE A 100 8.23 5.05 11.24
CA ILE A 100 8.49 5.97 10.12
C ILE A 100 8.76 5.17 8.84
N ASP A 101 9.66 4.18 8.89
CA ASP A 101 9.98 3.34 7.73
C ASP A 101 8.74 2.62 7.18
N ALA A 102 7.88 2.10 8.07
CA ALA A 102 6.65 1.41 7.69
C ALA A 102 5.63 2.36 7.04
N ASP A 103 5.48 3.57 7.57
CA ASP A 103 4.59 4.60 7.03
C ASP A 103 5.07 5.11 5.68
N GLU A 104 6.38 5.35 5.53
CA GLU A 104 7.00 5.75 4.25
C GLU A 104 6.85 4.67 3.18
N ALA A 105 7.11 3.40 3.52
CA ALA A 105 6.95 2.29 2.60
C ALA A 105 5.48 2.09 2.19
N ALA A 106 4.54 2.26 3.12
CA ALA A 106 3.11 2.21 2.83
C ALA A 106 2.67 3.36 1.91
N ALA A 107 3.16 4.59 2.16
CA ALA A 107 2.87 5.74 1.32
C ALA A 107 3.42 5.57 -0.10
N ALA A 108 4.65 5.06 -0.24
CA ALA A 108 5.25 4.77 -1.54
C ALA A 108 4.43 3.73 -2.33
N ALA A 109 3.95 2.68 -1.66
CA ALA A 109 3.07 1.68 -2.27
C ALA A 109 1.71 2.29 -2.69
N ASP A 110 1.11 3.17 -1.87
CA ASP A 110 -0.16 3.84 -2.18
C ASP A 110 -0.06 4.74 -3.42
N VAL A 111 1.06 5.45 -3.59
CA VAL A 111 1.32 6.26 -4.79
C VAL A 111 1.28 5.39 -6.05
N LEU A 112 2.00 4.26 -6.06
CA LEU A 112 2.01 3.35 -7.20
C LEU A 112 0.63 2.72 -7.44
N TRP A 113 -0.09 2.37 -6.39
CA TRP A 113 -1.44 1.83 -6.50
C TRP A 113 -2.44 2.80 -7.13
N ARG A 114 -2.23 4.11 -6.99
CA ARG A 114 -3.07 5.14 -7.62
C ARG A 114 -2.77 5.34 -9.10
N GLU A 115 -1.60 4.92 -9.56
CA GLU A 115 -1.25 4.92 -11.00
C GLU A 115 -1.91 3.76 -11.76
N VAL A 116 -2.30 2.69 -11.06
CA VAL A 116 -2.89 1.51 -11.70
C VAL A 116 -4.39 1.69 -11.92
N SER A 117 -4.79 1.70 -13.19
CA SER A 117 -6.18 1.69 -13.65
C SER A 117 -6.94 0.46 -13.17
N ASN A 118 -8.28 0.53 -13.10
CA ASN A 118 -9.08 -0.64 -12.77
C ASN A 118 -8.93 -1.75 -13.84
N LEU A 119 -9.13 -3.00 -13.43
CA LEU A 119 -9.02 -4.17 -14.32
C LEU A 119 -9.98 -4.04 -15.51
N VAL A 120 -9.45 -4.24 -16.70
CA VAL A 120 -10.23 -4.28 -17.94
C VAL A 120 -11.14 -5.51 -17.94
N ASP A 121 -12.40 -5.31 -18.33
CA ASP A 121 -13.32 -6.43 -18.55
C ASP A 121 -12.83 -7.25 -19.76
N PRO A 122 -12.73 -8.59 -19.67
CA PRO A 122 -12.25 -9.43 -20.76
C PRO A 122 -13.00 -9.26 -22.10
N THR A 123 -14.27 -8.86 -22.04
CA THR A 123 -15.15 -8.63 -23.19
C THR A 123 -15.00 -7.25 -23.82
N SER A 124 -14.30 -6.32 -23.16
CA SER A 124 -14.04 -5.00 -23.72
C SER A 124 -13.15 -5.11 -24.96
N PRO A 125 -13.44 -4.33 -26.02
CA PRO A 125 -12.55 -4.26 -27.18
C PRO A 125 -11.17 -3.76 -26.76
N VAL A 126 -10.13 -4.32 -27.39
CA VAL A 126 -8.73 -3.96 -27.14
C VAL A 126 -8.29 -3.02 -28.24
N GLY A 127 -7.73 -1.87 -27.86
CA GLY A 127 -7.25 -0.87 -28.81
C GLY A 127 -7.57 0.56 -28.41
N GLY A 128 -7.40 1.47 -29.37
CA GLY A 128 -7.66 2.90 -29.24
C GLY A 128 -9.13 3.26 -29.37
N GLU A 129 -9.39 4.55 -29.55
CA GLU A 129 -10.76 5.06 -29.75
C GLU A 129 -11.38 4.49 -31.04
N GLU A 130 -10.57 4.29 -32.06
CA GLU A 130 -10.94 3.75 -33.37
C GLU A 130 -11.34 2.26 -33.36
N ASP A 131 -10.93 1.51 -32.33
CA ASP A 131 -11.17 0.07 -32.21
C ASP A 131 -12.52 -0.25 -31.53
N PHE A 132 -13.43 0.73 -31.48
CA PHE A 132 -14.75 0.56 -30.89
C PHE A 132 -15.61 -0.46 -31.66
N VAL A 133 -16.47 -1.15 -30.91
CA VAL A 133 -17.48 -2.06 -31.49
C VAL A 133 -18.85 -1.40 -31.37
N VAL A 134 -19.52 -1.21 -32.51
CA VAL A 134 -20.92 -0.74 -32.52
C VAL A 134 -21.81 -1.85 -31.98
N LEU A 135 -22.45 -1.60 -30.83
CA LEU A 135 -23.39 -2.54 -30.24
C LEU A 135 -24.80 -2.40 -30.83
N GLU A 136 -25.23 -1.16 -31.04
CA GLU A 136 -26.57 -0.85 -31.54
C GLU A 136 -26.54 0.48 -32.28
N GLN A 137 -27.35 0.59 -33.34
CA GLN A 137 -27.64 1.84 -34.01
C GLN A 137 -29.16 2.07 -33.97
N VAL A 138 -29.58 3.17 -33.33
CA VAL A 138 -31.00 3.51 -33.18
C VAL A 138 -31.34 4.69 -34.08
N GLY A 139 -32.34 4.50 -34.95
CA GLY A 139 -32.78 5.50 -35.92
C GLY A 139 -31.94 5.52 -37.20
N THR A 140 -32.21 6.51 -38.05
CA THR A 140 -31.50 6.69 -39.32
C THR A 140 -31.11 8.16 -39.45
N PRO A 141 -29.82 8.49 -39.70
CA PRO A 141 -29.41 9.87 -39.96
C PRO A 141 -30.23 10.48 -41.09
N ARG A 142 -30.66 11.74 -40.92
CA ARG A 142 -31.48 12.46 -41.89
C ARG A 142 -30.71 12.64 -43.20
N ASP A 143 -31.36 12.33 -44.32
CA ASP A 143 -30.80 12.55 -45.65
C ASP A 143 -31.08 13.98 -46.14
N PHE A 144 -30.19 14.91 -45.79
CA PHE A 144 -30.26 16.29 -46.23
C PHE A 144 -30.13 16.46 -47.76
N SER A 145 -29.48 15.51 -48.43
CA SER A 145 -29.29 15.55 -49.89
C SER A 145 -30.60 15.29 -50.63
N ALA A 146 -31.42 14.35 -50.13
CA ALA A 146 -32.77 14.13 -50.62
C ALA A 146 -33.69 15.36 -50.46
N GLU A 147 -33.38 16.24 -49.50
CA GLU A 147 -34.13 17.46 -49.20
C GLU A 147 -33.55 18.71 -49.89
N GLY A 148 -32.47 18.56 -50.66
CA GLY A 148 -31.95 19.61 -51.53
C GLY A 148 -31.15 20.70 -50.81
N PHE A 149 -30.64 20.45 -49.60
CA PHE A 149 -29.77 21.42 -48.91
C PHE A 149 -28.57 20.77 -48.22
N LYS A 150 -27.49 21.55 -48.09
CA LYS A 150 -26.32 21.16 -47.30
C LYS A 150 -26.53 21.62 -45.85
N PRO A 151 -26.46 20.72 -44.85
CA PRO A 151 -26.55 21.15 -43.46
C PRO A 151 -25.38 22.09 -43.14
N LYS A 152 -25.68 23.18 -42.41
CA LYS A 152 -24.63 24.03 -41.84
C LYS A 152 -24.01 23.35 -40.64
N ASP A 153 -22.78 23.73 -40.32
CA ASP A 153 -22.17 23.36 -39.05
C ASP A 153 -22.93 24.03 -37.90
N HIS A 154 -22.89 23.42 -36.72
CA HIS A 154 -23.54 23.93 -35.51
C HIS A 154 -23.03 25.31 -35.05
N LEU A 155 -21.89 25.78 -35.56
CA LEU A 155 -21.31 27.09 -35.26
C LEU A 155 -21.62 28.20 -36.28
N GLU A 156 -22.26 27.89 -37.41
CA GLU A 156 -22.59 28.83 -38.52
C GLU A 156 -24.08 29.16 -38.66
#